data_AF-A0A7K2XN37-F1
#
_entry.id   AF-A0A7K2XN37-F1
#
_cell.length_a   1.000
_cell.length_b   1.000
_cell.length_c   1.000
_cell.angle_alpha   90.00
_cell.angle_beta   90.00
_cell.angle_gamma   90.00
#
_symmetry.space_group_name_H-M   'P 1'
#
loop_
_entity.id
_entity.type
_entity.pdbx_description
1 polymer ?
#
loop_
_entity_poly.entity_id
_entity_poly.type
_entity_poly.pdbx_seq_one_letter_code
_entity_poly.pdbx_strand_id
1 'polypeptide(L)'
;RTVGWFTSLYPVLLDPGPLDPRDPARFDAGLVDRAVKRVKEQLRAVPDHGIGHGVLHRLDPGARARRDGAAEPQIGFNYLGRYAAQDPAGDGDADWQVVLDGGGPAAQDRDMPVHHVLDINAHTEDRPGGPRLVTRWTWPAGLLDEEDVAALADAFDRALTAIAEHAERPDAGGWTPSDLPLVSLDQNQLDRLKNKWGGRK
;
A
#
# COMPACT_ATOMS: atom_id res chain seq x y z
N ARG A 1 17.92 0.30 -21.24
CA ARG A 1 17.44 0.86 -19.96
C ARG A 1 17.14 2.34 -20.22
N THR A 2 15.91 2.78 -19.99
CA THR A 2 15.45 4.14 -20.33
C THR A 2 15.22 4.92 -19.05
N VAL A 3 15.72 6.14 -18.99
CA VAL A 3 15.51 7.06 -17.86
C VAL A 3 14.42 8.06 -18.25
N GLY A 4 13.45 8.26 -17.36
CA GLY A 4 12.31 9.14 -17.57
C GLY A 4 11.33 9.05 -16.41
N TRP A 5 10.29 9.88 -16.42
CA TRP A 5 9.24 9.85 -15.42
C TRP A 5 8.11 8.91 -15.87
N PHE A 6 8.08 7.71 -15.28
CA PHE A 6 7.13 6.64 -15.64
C PHE A 6 6.07 6.36 -14.55
N THR A 7 5.98 7.21 -13.52
CA THR A 7 5.00 7.06 -12.45
C THR A 7 3.58 7.11 -13.00
N SER A 8 2.76 6.11 -12.66
CA SER A 8 1.34 6.07 -12.99
C SER A 8 0.52 6.30 -11.72
N LEU A 9 -0.48 7.19 -11.79
CA LEU A 9 -1.41 7.45 -10.70
C LEU A 9 -2.83 7.02 -11.09
N TYR A 10 -3.47 6.24 -10.22
CA TYR A 10 -4.84 5.79 -10.40
C TYR A 10 -5.55 5.62 -9.05
N PRO A 11 -6.85 5.91 -8.96
CA PRO A 11 -7.62 5.74 -7.75
C PRO A 11 -7.89 4.26 -7.50
N VAL A 12 -7.89 3.86 -6.23
CA VAL A 12 -8.37 2.57 -5.76
C VAL A 12 -9.37 2.78 -4.63
N LEU A 13 -10.44 1.99 -4.63
CA LEU A 13 -11.38 1.95 -3.51
C LEU A 13 -11.13 0.67 -2.73
N LEU A 14 -10.51 0.80 -1.56
CA LEU A 14 -10.17 -0.33 -0.71
C LEU A 14 -11.32 -0.63 0.25
N ASP A 15 -11.71 -1.90 0.33
CA ASP A 15 -12.71 -2.40 1.28
C ASP A 15 -12.13 -3.62 2.00
N PRO A 16 -11.58 -3.44 3.22
CA PRO A 16 -11.02 -4.54 4.01
C PRO A 16 -12.11 -5.51 4.51
N GLY A 17 -13.39 -5.20 4.27
CA GLY A 17 -14.53 -5.93 4.80
C GLY A 17 -15.05 -5.34 6.11
N PRO A 18 -16.03 -6.01 6.75
CA PRO A 18 -16.67 -5.49 7.95
C PRO A 18 -15.69 -5.40 9.11
N LEU A 19 -15.67 -4.23 9.75
CA LEU A 19 -14.99 -3.97 11.02
C LEU A 19 -15.96 -4.20 12.19
N ASP A 20 -15.44 -4.53 13.37
CA ASP A 20 -16.28 -4.57 14.58
C ASP A 20 -16.64 -3.13 14.97
N PRO A 21 -17.93 -2.74 14.94
CA PRO A 21 -18.32 -1.38 15.30
C PRO A 21 -18.06 -1.05 16.78
N ARG A 22 -17.86 -2.05 17.64
CA ARG A 22 -17.54 -1.86 19.06
C ARG A 22 -16.06 -1.59 19.30
N ASP A 23 -15.20 -2.02 18.38
CA ASP A 23 -13.75 -1.86 18.48
C ASP A 23 -13.13 -1.80 17.07
N PRO A 24 -13.34 -0.68 16.35
CA PRO A 24 -12.85 -0.53 14.97
C PRO A 24 -11.32 -0.49 14.88
N ALA A 25 -10.62 -0.29 16.01
CA ALA A 25 -9.17 -0.25 16.08
C ALA A 25 -8.54 -1.64 16.27
N ARG A 26 -9.35 -2.68 16.46
CA ARG A 26 -8.87 -4.05 16.68
C ARG A 26 -8.60 -4.78 15.37
N PHE A 27 -7.34 -5.16 15.16
CA PHE A 27 -6.89 -5.96 14.03
C PHE A 27 -6.77 -7.44 14.41
N ASP A 28 -7.90 -8.11 14.65
CA ASP A 28 -7.84 -9.53 14.97
C ASP A 28 -7.41 -10.39 13.77
N ALA A 29 -6.94 -11.58 14.10
CA ALA A 29 -6.51 -12.63 13.18
C ALA A 29 -7.46 -12.90 11.99
N GLY A 30 -8.78 -12.88 12.22
CA GLY A 30 -9.77 -13.19 11.20
C GLY A 30 -10.09 -11.98 10.32
N LEU A 31 -10.08 -10.78 10.90
CA LEU A 31 -10.15 -9.53 10.14
C LEU A 31 -8.96 -9.40 9.20
N VAL A 32 -7.73 -9.58 9.71
CA VAL A 32 -6.50 -9.45 8.92
C VAL A 32 -6.49 -10.44 7.75
N ASP A 33 -6.81 -11.72 7.98
CA ASP A 33 -6.88 -12.74 6.92
C ASP A 33 -7.82 -12.32 5.78
N ARG A 34 -9.04 -11.88 6.13
CA ARG A 34 -10.04 -11.46 5.15
C ARG A 34 -9.62 -10.19 4.43
N ALA A 35 -9.13 -9.19 5.17
CA ALA A 35 -8.74 -7.90 4.62
C ALA A 35 -7.62 -8.05 3.59
N VAL A 36 -6.57 -8.81 3.91
CA VAL A 36 -5.44 -9.07 2.99
C VAL A 36 -5.93 -9.74 1.71
N LYS A 37 -6.78 -10.77 1.81
CA LYS A 37 -7.35 -11.46 0.63
C LYS A 37 -8.24 -10.54 -0.21
N ARG A 38 -9.13 -9.77 0.41
CA ARG A 38 -10.02 -8.84 -0.29
C ARG A 38 -9.24 -7.74 -1.01
N VAL A 39 -8.32 -7.08 -0.32
CA VAL A 39 -7.50 -6.01 -0.88
C VAL A 39 -6.60 -6.55 -2.00
N LYS A 40 -6.03 -7.76 -1.85
CA LYS A 40 -5.31 -8.45 -2.93
C LYS A 40 -6.19 -8.57 -4.18
N GLU A 41 -7.42 -9.08 -4.07
CA GLU A 41 -8.31 -9.23 -5.22
C GLU A 41 -8.75 -7.88 -5.82
N GLN A 42 -9.02 -6.87 -4.98
CA GLN A 42 -9.35 -5.52 -5.44
C GLN A 42 -8.22 -4.92 -6.29
N LEU A 43 -6.97 -5.06 -5.85
CA LEU A 43 -5.80 -4.58 -6.58
C LEU A 43 -5.53 -5.41 -7.85
N ARG A 44 -5.78 -6.73 -7.81
CA ARG A 44 -5.62 -7.62 -8.98
C ARG A 44 -6.69 -7.42 -10.05
N ALA A 45 -7.86 -6.92 -9.68
CA ALA A 45 -8.91 -6.57 -10.63
C ALA A 45 -8.58 -5.33 -11.47
N VAL A 46 -7.57 -4.53 -11.07
CA VAL A 46 -7.14 -3.35 -11.83
C VAL A 46 -6.30 -3.79 -13.04
N PRO A 47 -6.73 -3.49 -14.28
CA PRO A 47 -5.97 -3.85 -15.48
C PRO A 47 -4.64 -3.10 -15.54
N ASP A 48 -3.57 -3.82 -15.91
CA ASP A 48 -2.23 -3.27 -16.20
C ASP A 48 -1.73 -2.26 -15.15
N HIS A 49 -1.99 -2.54 -13.87
CA HIS A 49 -1.62 -1.67 -12.75
C HIS A 49 -2.10 -0.22 -12.92
N GLY A 50 -3.26 -0.03 -13.54
CA GLY A 50 -3.95 1.25 -13.61
C GLY A 50 -3.37 2.27 -14.59
N ILE A 51 -2.37 1.91 -15.40
CA ILE A 51 -1.74 2.83 -16.37
C ILE A 51 -2.78 3.47 -17.32
N GLY A 52 -3.80 2.70 -17.71
CA GLY A 52 -4.89 3.17 -18.57
C GLY A 52 -5.69 4.33 -17.97
N HIS A 53 -5.74 4.47 -16.64
CA HIS A 53 -6.46 5.56 -15.99
C HIS A 53 -5.90 6.93 -16.40
N GLY A 54 -4.59 7.14 -16.27
CA GLY A 54 -3.94 8.39 -16.66
C GLY A 54 -4.01 8.65 -18.16
N VAL A 55 -3.83 7.60 -18.97
CA VAL A 55 -3.92 7.67 -20.43
C VAL A 55 -5.32 8.11 -20.87
N LEU A 56 -6.38 7.46 -20.40
CA LEU A 56 -7.76 7.80 -20.72
C LEU A 56 -8.12 9.20 -20.22
N HIS A 57 -7.74 9.53 -18.98
CA HIS A 57 -8.04 10.85 -18.41
C HIS A 57 -7.39 12.00 -19.20
N ARG A 58 -6.20 11.77 -19.78
CA ARG A 58 -5.45 12.80 -20.51
C ARG A 58 -5.78 12.86 -21.99
N LEU A 59 -6.03 11.71 -22.63
CA LEU A 59 -6.12 11.59 -24.09
C LEU A 59 -7.54 11.34 -24.62
N ASP A 60 -8.49 10.97 -23.76
CA ASP A 60 -9.89 10.72 -24.14
C ASP A 60 -10.83 11.74 -23.47
N PRO A 61 -11.31 12.76 -24.22
CA PRO A 61 -12.25 13.74 -23.70
C PRO A 61 -13.57 13.14 -23.19
N GLY A 62 -14.04 12.06 -23.80
CA GLY A 62 -15.27 11.37 -23.40
C GLY A 62 -15.10 10.63 -22.07
N ALA A 63 -13.95 9.97 -21.89
CA ALA A 63 -13.60 9.36 -20.60
C ALA A 63 -13.44 10.41 -19.49
N ARG A 64 -12.83 11.56 -19.81
CA ARG A 64 -12.71 12.68 -18.87
C ARG A 64 -14.08 13.21 -18.43
N ALA A 65 -14.98 13.49 -19.37
CA ALA A 65 -16.31 14.03 -19.06
C ALA A 65 -17.17 13.10 -18.19
N ARG A 66 -17.01 11.78 -18.33
CA ARG A 66 -17.72 10.79 -17.49
C ARG A 66 -17.30 10.83 -16.01
N ARG A 67 -16.17 11.46 -15.71
CA ARG A 67 -15.61 11.57 -14.36
C ARG A 67 -15.90 12.94 -13.72
N ASP A 68 -16.50 13.87 -14.45
CA ASP A 68 -16.86 15.18 -13.90
C ASP A 68 -17.78 14.99 -12.68
N GLY A 69 -17.36 15.51 -11.53
CA GLY A 69 -18.06 15.36 -10.25
C GLY A 69 -17.72 14.10 -9.44
N ALA A 70 -16.83 13.23 -9.92
CA ALA A 70 -16.31 12.14 -9.11
C ALA A 70 -15.46 12.68 -7.95
N ALA A 71 -15.53 12.03 -6.79
CA ALA A 71 -14.68 12.37 -5.66
C ALA A 71 -13.19 12.15 -6.01
N GLU A 72 -12.35 13.10 -5.60
CA GLU A 72 -10.91 12.98 -5.76
C GLU A 72 -10.29 12.25 -4.55
N PRO A 73 -9.33 11.33 -4.76
CA PRO A 73 -8.63 10.68 -3.66
C PRO A 73 -7.89 11.70 -2.78
N GLN A 74 -8.23 11.74 -1.50
CA GLN A 74 -7.60 12.63 -0.54
C GLN A 74 -6.27 12.08 0.01
N ILE A 75 -6.01 10.78 -0.17
CA ILE A 75 -4.78 10.12 0.29
C ILE A 75 -3.97 9.65 -0.92
N GLY A 76 -2.72 10.10 -0.99
CA GLY A 76 -1.69 9.57 -1.88
C GLY A 76 -0.89 8.48 -1.18
N PHE A 77 -0.60 7.39 -1.88
CA PHE A 77 0.27 6.33 -1.37
C PHE A 77 1.26 5.89 -2.44
N ASN A 78 2.53 5.80 -2.08
CA ASN A 78 3.59 5.39 -3.01
C ASN A 78 4.65 4.54 -2.29
N TYR A 79 4.87 3.32 -2.78
CA TYR A 79 5.95 2.47 -2.32
C TYR A 79 7.13 2.55 -3.29
N LEU A 80 8.22 3.15 -2.84
CA LEU A 80 9.43 3.42 -3.63
C LEU A 80 10.33 2.20 -3.83
N GLY A 81 9.99 1.08 -3.17
CA GLY A 81 10.75 -0.16 -3.25
C GLY A 81 11.71 -0.33 -2.07
N ARG A 82 12.81 -1.03 -2.34
CA ARG A 82 13.79 -1.46 -1.34
C ARG A 82 15.16 -0.84 -1.65
N TYR A 83 15.82 -0.37 -0.61
CA TYR A 83 17.17 0.20 -0.67
C TYR A 83 18.09 -0.58 0.27
N ALA A 84 19.31 -0.88 -0.18
CA ALA A 84 20.32 -1.44 0.71
C ALA A 84 20.86 -0.31 1.62
N ALA A 85 20.65 -0.43 2.93
CA ALA A 85 21.27 0.46 3.89
C ALA A 85 22.67 -0.08 4.19
N GLN A 86 23.70 0.63 3.72
CA GLN A 86 25.08 0.28 4.04
C GLN A 86 25.36 0.60 5.52
N ASP A 87 26.14 -0.25 6.18
CA ASP A 87 26.55 -0.04 7.57
C ASP A 87 27.55 1.13 7.64
N PRO A 88 27.25 2.22 8.38
CA PRO A 88 28.20 3.33 8.56
C PRO A 88 29.48 2.91 9.33
N ALA A 89 29.48 1.75 9.98
CA ALA A 89 30.63 1.17 10.68
C ALA A 89 31.32 0.02 9.90
N GLY A 90 30.89 -0.27 8.68
CA GLY A 90 31.45 -1.35 7.85
C GLY A 90 32.81 -0.98 7.27
N ASP A 91 33.77 -1.90 7.37
CA ASP A 91 35.17 -1.86 6.91
C ASP A 91 35.29 -1.90 5.36
N GLY A 92 34.37 -1.26 4.64
CA GLY A 92 34.24 -1.34 3.18
C GLY A 92 34.71 -0.06 2.49
N ASP A 93 35.59 -0.23 1.50
CA ASP A 93 36.13 0.80 0.59
C ASP A 93 35.04 1.29 -0.40
N ALA A 94 33.98 1.93 0.12
CA ALA A 94 32.91 2.50 -0.70
C ALA A 94 33.15 4.00 -0.90
N ASP A 95 33.42 4.40 -2.14
CA ASP A 95 33.65 5.81 -2.53
C ASP A 95 32.44 6.74 -2.22
N TRP A 96 31.25 6.18 -2.06
CA TRP A 96 30.01 6.90 -1.75
C TRP A 96 29.01 5.99 -1.02
N GLN A 97 28.09 6.63 -0.28
CA GLN A 97 27.00 5.96 0.44
C GLN A 97 25.68 6.70 0.23
N VAL A 98 24.56 5.96 0.24
CA VAL A 98 23.21 6.56 0.18
C VAL A 98 22.83 7.06 1.56
N VAL A 99 22.60 8.37 1.69
CA VAL A 99 22.05 8.96 2.91
C VAL A 99 20.52 8.97 2.80
N LEU A 100 19.89 7.95 3.39
CA LEU A 100 18.43 7.75 3.30
C LEU A 100 17.64 8.81 4.10
N ASP A 101 18.24 9.38 5.15
CA ASP A 101 17.69 10.50 5.93
C ASP A 101 18.11 11.90 5.39
N GLY A 102 18.84 11.95 4.27
CA GLY A 102 19.68 13.08 3.82
C GLY A 102 18.96 14.30 3.24
N GLY A 103 17.72 14.54 3.65
CA GLY A 103 16.87 15.58 3.12
C GLY A 103 15.78 14.98 2.25
N GLY A 104 14.53 15.34 2.54
CA GLY A 104 13.41 15.01 1.66
C GLY A 104 13.59 15.58 0.26
N PRO A 105 12.51 15.60 -0.54
CA PRO A 105 12.53 16.32 -1.80
C PRO A 105 13.21 17.68 -1.60
N ALA A 106 14.12 18.06 -2.51
CA ALA A 106 14.65 19.42 -2.54
C ALA A 106 13.50 20.40 -2.34
N ALA A 107 13.73 21.46 -1.56
CA ALA A 107 12.70 22.41 -1.10
C ALA A 107 11.66 22.60 -2.21
N GLN A 108 10.47 22.03 -1.99
CA GLN A 108 9.37 22.17 -2.93
C GLN A 108 9.05 23.66 -3.03
N ASP A 109 8.66 24.11 -4.21
CA ASP A 109 8.15 25.47 -4.36
C ASP A 109 7.00 25.66 -3.35
N ARG A 110 7.06 26.75 -2.56
CA ARG A 110 6.07 27.03 -1.51
C ARG A 110 4.67 27.24 -2.09
N ASP A 111 4.61 27.62 -3.36
CA ASP A 111 3.36 27.86 -4.09
C ASP A 111 2.90 26.62 -4.88
N MET A 112 3.65 25.49 -4.80
CA MET A 112 3.24 24.24 -5.44
C MET A 112 1.98 23.68 -4.76
N PRO A 113 0.88 23.47 -5.50
CA PRO A 113 -0.30 22.83 -4.96
C PRO A 113 0.01 21.40 -4.53
N VAL A 114 -0.48 20.99 -3.36
CA VAL A 114 -0.46 19.58 -2.99
C VAL A 114 -1.41 18.77 -3.86
N HIS A 115 -1.02 17.56 -4.21
CA HIS A 115 -1.84 16.64 -5.01
C HIS A 115 -2.89 15.90 -4.17
N HIS A 116 -2.61 15.70 -2.89
CA HIS A 116 -3.45 14.99 -1.93
C HIS A 116 -3.47 15.74 -0.60
N VAL A 117 -4.53 15.56 0.18
CA VAL A 117 -4.65 16.10 1.55
C VAL A 117 -3.56 15.48 2.44
N LEU A 118 -3.34 14.18 2.28
CA LEU A 118 -2.30 13.42 2.97
C LEU A 118 -1.55 12.56 1.94
N ASP A 119 -0.22 12.65 1.94
CA ASP A 119 0.65 11.84 1.08
C ASP A 119 1.53 10.93 1.96
N ILE A 120 1.54 9.63 1.62
CA ILE A 120 2.29 8.60 2.34
C ILE A 120 3.28 7.95 1.37
N ASN A 121 4.56 8.29 1.51
CA ASN A 121 5.64 7.58 0.82
C ASN A 121 6.23 6.53 1.75
N ALA A 122 6.47 5.34 1.21
CA ALA A 122 7.04 4.23 1.95
C ALA A 122 8.21 3.63 1.18
N HIS A 123 9.22 3.18 1.91
CA HIS A 123 10.31 2.37 1.37
C HIS A 123 10.82 1.38 2.41
N THR A 124 11.48 0.33 1.96
CA THR A 124 12.14 -0.62 2.87
C THR A 124 13.63 -0.43 2.80
N GLU A 125 14.27 -0.40 3.96
CA GLU A 125 15.71 -0.33 4.11
C GLU A 125 16.22 -1.70 4.55
N ASP A 126 17.05 -2.31 3.71
CA ASP A 126 17.71 -3.57 4.03
C ASP A 126 18.93 -3.27 4.89
N ARG A 127 18.74 -3.33 6.21
CA ARG A 127 19.74 -3.06 7.24
C ARG A 127 20.36 -4.37 7.75
N PRO A 128 21.56 -4.34 8.38
CA PRO A 128 22.18 -5.54 8.95
C PRO A 128 21.31 -6.30 9.97
N GLY A 129 20.48 -5.57 10.73
CA GLY A 129 19.53 -6.14 11.70
C GLY A 129 18.21 -6.65 11.10
N GLY A 130 18.06 -6.61 9.77
CA GLY A 130 16.85 -6.98 9.05
C GLY A 130 16.21 -5.80 8.30
N PRO A 131 15.23 -6.09 7.42
CA PRO A 131 14.52 -5.05 6.68
C PRO A 131 13.70 -4.16 7.61
N ARG A 132 13.79 -2.84 7.42
CA ARG A 132 12.98 -1.85 8.14
C ARG A 132 12.09 -1.09 7.16
N LEU A 133 10.79 -1.12 7.38
CA LEU A 133 9.86 -0.24 6.65
C LEU A 133 9.98 1.18 7.22
N VAL A 134 10.14 2.15 6.34
CA VAL A 134 10.12 3.58 6.66
C VAL A 134 8.93 4.19 5.94
N THR A 135 8.14 4.99 6.65
CA THR A 135 7.03 5.74 6.08
C THR A 135 7.19 7.21 6.36
N ARG A 136 6.93 8.03 5.35
CA ARG A 136 6.93 9.49 5.42
C ARG A 136 5.53 9.98 5.11
N TRP A 137 4.98 10.73 6.05
CA TRP A 137 3.65 11.31 5.98
C TRP A 137 3.82 12.80 5.73
N THR A 138 3.10 13.34 4.75
CA THR A 138 3.23 14.75 4.35
C THR A 138 1.84 15.32 4.09
N TRP A 139 1.56 16.48 4.68
CA TRP A 139 0.28 17.17 4.55
C TRP A 139 0.51 18.69 4.61
N PRO A 140 -0.39 19.52 4.04
CA PRO A 140 -0.34 20.96 4.21
C PRO A 140 -0.52 21.38 5.67
N ALA A 141 0.32 22.31 6.13
CA ALA A 141 0.14 22.91 7.44
C ALA A 141 -1.23 23.60 7.53
N GLY A 142 -1.97 23.34 8.62
CA GLY A 142 -3.29 23.91 8.88
C GLY A 142 -4.46 23.21 8.19
N LEU A 143 -4.21 22.14 7.41
CA LEU A 143 -5.29 21.31 6.86
C LEU A 143 -5.62 20.12 7.75
N LEU A 144 -4.60 19.49 8.35
CA LEU A 144 -4.73 18.41 9.31
C LEU A 144 -3.92 18.73 10.57
N ASP A 145 -4.47 18.37 11.73
CA ASP A 145 -3.78 18.47 13.00
C ASP A 145 -2.73 17.35 13.11
N GLU A 146 -1.56 17.69 13.65
CA GLU A 146 -0.45 16.74 13.79
C GLU A 146 -0.83 15.55 14.69
N GLU A 147 -1.67 15.78 15.71
CA GLU A 147 -2.18 14.73 16.60
C GLU A 147 -3.05 13.71 15.84
N ASP A 148 -3.91 14.15 14.92
CA ASP A 148 -4.75 13.27 14.11
C ASP A 148 -3.89 12.42 13.15
N VAL A 149 -2.86 13.03 12.54
CA VAL A 149 -1.95 12.30 11.65
C VAL A 149 -1.10 11.30 12.45
N ALA A 150 -0.66 11.66 13.66
CA ALA A 150 0.07 10.77 14.55
C ALA A 150 -0.81 9.57 14.97
N ALA A 151 -2.07 9.81 15.35
CA ALA A 151 -3.02 8.76 15.69
C ALA A 151 -3.27 7.80 14.51
N LEU A 152 -3.34 8.34 13.28
CA LEU A 152 -3.45 7.53 12.06
C LEU A 152 -2.17 6.72 11.78
N ALA A 153 -1.00 7.32 11.98
CA ALA A 153 0.29 6.63 11.84
C ALA A 153 0.44 5.49 12.85
N ASP A 154 0.03 5.69 14.10
CA ASP A 154 0.00 4.65 15.12
C ASP A 154 -0.98 3.53 14.77
N ALA A 155 -2.15 3.86 14.22
CA ALA A 155 -3.11 2.87 13.74
C ALA A 155 -2.56 2.08 12.55
N PHE A 156 -1.83 2.74 11.64
CA PHE A 156 -1.14 2.12 10.52
C PHE A 156 -0.05 1.15 10.99
N ASP A 157 0.76 1.53 11.97
CA ASP A 157 1.78 0.66 12.57
C ASP A 157 1.15 -0.59 13.22
N ARG A 158 0.10 -0.41 14.04
CA ARG A 158 -0.64 -1.54 14.64
C ARG A 158 -1.21 -2.48 13.57
N ALA A 159 -1.77 -1.93 12.49
CA ALA A 159 -2.32 -2.73 11.39
C ALA A 159 -1.22 -3.53 10.68
N LEU A 160 -0.07 -2.93 10.40
CA LEU A 160 1.06 -3.60 9.78
C LEU A 160 1.65 -4.69 10.67
N THR A 161 1.80 -4.42 11.96
CA THR A 161 2.25 -5.42 12.95
C THR A 161 1.28 -6.60 12.97
N ALA A 162 -0.03 -6.36 13.01
CA ALA A 162 -1.02 -7.43 12.98
C ALA A 162 -0.97 -8.25 11.67
N ILE A 163 -0.69 -7.60 10.52
CA ILE A 163 -0.47 -8.29 9.24
C ILE A 163 0.79 -9.15 9.27
N ALA A 164 1.90 -8.63 9.82
CA ALA A 164 3.16 -9.36 9.94
C ALA A 164 3.01 -10.58 10.86
N GLU A 165 2.45 -10.40 12.06
CA GLU A 165 2.16 -11.48 12.99
C GLU A 165 1.19 -12.51 12.39
N HIS A 166 0.19 -12.06 11.64
CA HIS A 166 -0.70 -12.97 10.92
C HIS A 166 0.08 -13.82 9.91
N ALA A 167 0.98 -13.22 9.12
CA ALA A 167 1.75 -13.92 8.09
C ALA A 167 2.69 -15.00 8.64
N GLU A 168 3.11 -14.90 9.91
CA GLU A 168 3.94 -15.91 10.57
C GLU A 168 3.16 -17.15 11.04
N ARG A 169 1.82 -17.08 11.07
CA ARG A 169 1.00 -18.19 11.55
C ARG A 169 0.98 -19.36 10.58
N PRO A 170 1.00 -20.62 11.06
CA PRO A 170 0.94 -21.80 10.18
C PRO A 170 -0.32 -21.91 9.34
N ASP A 171 -1.43 -21.30 9.79
CA ASP A 171 -2.72 -21.31 9.12
C ASP A 171 -2.97 -20.05 8.26
N ALA A 172 -2.00 -19.15 8.20
CA ALA A 172 -2.06 -17.92 7.42
C ALA A 172 -2.12 -18.17 5.91
N GLY A 173 -2.70 -17.21 5.21
CA GLY A 173 -2.81 -17.23 3.76
C GLY A 173 -3.92 -18.15 3.25
N GLY A 174 -3.66 -18.76 2.09
CA GLY A 174 -4.63 -19.55 1.35
C GLY A 174 -4.99 -18.92 0.01
N TRP A 175 -5.73 -19.69 -0.78
CA TRP A 175 -6.07 -19.34 -2.14
C TRP A 175 -7.11 -18.22 -2.20
N THR A 176 -6.88 -17.29 -3.11
CA THR A 176 -7.88 -16.32 -3.59
C THR A 176 -8.21 -16.61 -5.06
N PRO A 177 -9.32 -16.08 -5.60
CA PRO A 177 -9.71 -16.34 -6.99
C PRO A 177 -8.59 -16.07 -8.01
N SER A 178 -7.81 -15.00 -7.83
CA SER A 178 -6.69 -14.68 -8.73
C SER A 178 -5.55 -15.71 -8.75
N ASP A 179 -5.48 -16.63 -7.78
CA ASP A 179 -4.49 -17.71 -7.79
C ASP A 179 -4.90 -18.92 -8.65
N LEU A 180 -6.17 -18.99 -9.07
CA LEU A 180 -6.75 -20.14 -9.78
C LEU A 180 -7.35 -19.73 -11.13
N PRO A 181 -6.55 -19.20 -12.07
CA PRO A 181 -7.04 -18.54 -13.28
C PRO A 181 -7.79 -19.46 -14.26
N LEU A 182 -7.69 -20.78 -14.08
CA LEU A 182 -8.33 -21.78 -14.94
C LEU A 182 -9.74 -22.16 -14.48
N VAL A 183 -10.21 -21.64 -13.33
CA VAL A 183 -11.54 -21.94 -12.78
C VAL A 183 -12.21 -20.66 -12.27
N SER A 184 -13.53 -20.60 -12.40
CA SER A 184 -14.32 -19.49 -11.87
C SER A 184 -14.86 -19.84 -10.50
N LEU A 185 -14.09 -19.53 -9.45
CA LEU A 185 -14.47 -19.73 -8.05
C LEU A 185 -14.41 -18.40 -7.29
N ASP A 186 -15.44 -18.12 -6.49
CA ASP A 186 -15.41 -17.04 -5.52
C ASP A 186 -14.73 -17.47 -4.20
N GLN A 187 -14.40 -16.50 -3.33
CA GLN A 187 -13.72 -16.79 -2.07
C GLN A 187 -14.55 -17.73 -1.17
N ASN A 188 -15.88 -17.61 -1.16
CA ASN A 188 -16.75 -18.48 -0.34
C ASN A 188 -16.75 -19.93 -0.84
N GLN A 189 -16.60 -20.15 -2.14
CA GLN A 189 -16.45 -21.47 -2.73
C GLN A 189 -15.07 -22.05 -2.38
N LEU A 190 -14.00 -21.26 -2.47
CA LEU A 190 -12.65 -21.68 -2.06
C LEU A 190 -12.58 -22.06 -0.58
N ASP A 191 -13.18 -21.26 0.29
CA ASP A 191 -13.22 -21.53 1.73
C ASP A 191 -14.00 -22.81 2.03
N ARG A 192 -15.12 -23.06 1.32
CA ARG A 192 -15.86 -24.32 1.42
C ARG A 192 -15.03 -25.53 0.96
N LEU A 193 -14.27 -25.39 -0.12
CA LEU A 193 -13.37 -26.44 -0.60
C LEU A 193 -12.26 -26.71 0.44
N LYS A 194 -11.62 -25.66 0.97
CA LYS A 194 -10.60 -25.76 2.03
C LYS A 194 -11.16 -26.47 3.27
N ASN A 195 -12.37 -26.11 3.71
CA ASN A 195 -12.98 -26.73 4.89
C ASN A 195 -13.35 -28.20 4.67
N LYS A 196 -13.79 -28.57 3.47
CA LYS A 196 -14.22 -29.95 3.17
C LYS A 196 -13.06 -30.89 2.86
N TRP A 197 -11.94 -30.41 2.31
CA TRP A 197 -10.84 -31.25 1.85
C TRP A 197 -9.45 -30.87 2.38
N GLY A 198 -9.26 -29.71 3.00
CA GLY A 198 -7.95 -29.17 3.42
C GLY A 198 -7.28 -29.92 4.58
N GLY A 199 -7.98 -30.81 5.27
CA GLY A 199 -7.43 -31.68 6.32
C GLY A 199 -6.91 -33.03 5.83
N ARG A 200 -7.05 -33.35 4.53
CA ARG A 200 -6.50 -34.59 3.95
C ARG A 200 -5.12 -34.29 3.35
N LYS A 201 -4.09 -34.30 4.19
CA LYS A 201 -2.71 -34.58 3.74
C LYS A 201 -2.50 -36.09 3.72
#